data_AF-A0A1L0B918-F1
#
_entry.id   AF-A0A1L0B918-F1
#
_cell.length_a   1.000
_cell.length_b   1.000
_cell.length_c   1.000
_cell.angle_alpha   90.00
_cell.angle_beta   90.00
_cell.angle_gamma   90.00
#
_symmetry.space_group_name_H-M   'P 1'
#
loop_
_entity.id
_entity.type
_entity.pdbx_description
1 polymer ?
#
loop_
_entity_poly.entity_id
_entity_poly.type
_entity_poly.pdbx_seq_one_letter_code
_entity_poly.pdbx_strand_id
1 'polypeptide(L)'
;MKLVFVTGTDTDVGKTHVAAALTRAWDANYWKPIQTGTTSDPGDTTTVQTLTRLPNARFCRPQVELEYPLSPWRASLKEGLVPVKVSDIEIPDEFNISPRPLVIEGAGGLMVPINEKEIMTDLIIKFKSPVILVARSGLGTLNHTLLSIEHLRYKGVRDIYVVFNGPLNKDNQEAVEAFAPDVKILACIPPCENGIEGLVEYIPSIEFLRV
;
A
#
# COMPACT_ATOMS: atom_id res chain seq x y z
N MET A 1 -2.09 -3.46 -18.28
CA MET A 1 -1.67 -3.94 -16.95
C MET A 1 -2.72 -3.53 -15.93
N LYS A 2 -3.05 -4.39 -14.95
CA LYS A 2 -3.90 -4.02 -13.80
C LYS A 2 -3.03 -3.36 -12.73
N LEU A 3 -3.42 -2.21 -12.20
CA LEU A 3 -2.67 -1.50 -11.17
C LEU A 3 -3.47 -1.46 -9.87
N VAL A 4 -2.81 -1.68 -8.74
CA VAL A 4 -3.41 -1.50 -7.42
C VAL A 4 -2.50 -0.64 -6.56
N PHE A 5 -3.07 0.21 -5.72
CA PHE A 5 -2.32 1.00 -4.75
C PHE A 5 -2.59 0.48 -3.35
N VAL A 6 -1.55 -0.03 -2.69
CA VAL A 6 -1.58 -0.44 -1.29
C VAL A 6 -1.17 0.73 -0.42
N THR A 7 -2.05 1.14 0.48
CA THR A 7 -1.78 2.18 1.47
C THR A 7 -2.29 1.74 2.85
N GLY A 8 -2.14 2.57 3.87
CA GLY A 8 -2.46 2.21 5.24
C GLY A 8 -3.25 3.29 5.93
N THR A 9 -4.03 2.87 6.92
CA THR A 9 -4.68 3.80 7.86
C THR A 9 -3.66 4.49 8.77
N ASP A 10 -2.45 3.92 8.89
CA ASP A 10 -1.34 4.42 9.70
C ASP A 10 0.01 3.83 9.20
N THR A 11 1.10 4.21 9.87
CA THR A 11 2.39 3.52 9.82
C THR A 11 2.30 2.17 10.57
N ASP A 12 3.11 1.18 10.19
CA ASP A 12 3.20 -0.14 10.83
C ASP A 12 1.92 -0.98 10.91
N VAL A 13 0.89 -0.63 10.15
CA VAL A 13 -0.33 -1.47 9.99
C VAL A 13 -0.07 -2.76 9.19
N GLY A 14 1.14 -2.94 8.68
CA GLY A 14 1.57 -4.13 7.92
C GLY A 14 1.40 -4.01 6.40
N LYS A 15 1.40 -2.79 5.84
CA LYS A 15 1.34 -2.55 4.38
C LYS A 15 2.28 -3.46 3.59
N THR A 16 3.55 -3.52 3.98
CA THR A 16 4.61 -4.29 3.31
C THR A 16 4.31 -5.79 3.29
N HIS A 17 3.79 -6.33 4.40
CA HIS A 17 3.41 -7.75 4.50
C HIS A 17 2.20 -8.06 3.63
N VAL A 18 1.19 -7.18 3.64
CA VAL A 18 0.02 -7.31 2.77
C VAL A 18 0.41 -7.18 1.30
N ALA A 19 1.25 -6.21 0.95
CA ALA A 19 1.75 -6.01 -0.41
C ALA A 19 2.53 -7.24 -0.89
N ALA A 20 3.36 -7.86 -0.03
CA ALA A 20 4.01 -9.12 -0.35
C ALA A 20 3.03 -10.26 -0.61
N ALA A 21 1.97 -10.38 0.20
CA ALA A 21 0.96 -11.43 0.04
C ALA A 21 0.22 -11.27 -1.28
N LEU A 22 -0.20 -10.04 -1.60
CA LEU A 22 -0.85 -9.68 -2.88
C LEU A 22 0.09 -9.95 -4.06
N THR A 23 1.36 -9.53 -3.95
CA THR A 23 2.38 -9.72 -5.00
C THR A 23 2.57 -11.21 -5.30
N ARG A 24 2.67 -12.04 -4.25
CA ARG A 24 2.83 -13.49 -4.38
C ARG A 24 1.57 -14.17 -4.92
N ALA A 25 0.40 -13.80 -4.40
CA ALA A 25 -0.89 -14.41 -4.77
C ALA A 25 -1.26 -14.15 -6.23
N TRP A 26 -0.93 -12.96 -6.75
CA TRP A 26 -1.30 -12.53 -8.10
C TRP A 26 -0.18 -12.67 -9.13
N ASP A 27 0.98 -13.21 -8.75
CA ASP A 27 2.22 -13.18 -9.55
C ASP A 27 2.45 -11.78 -10.16
N ALA A 28 2.30 -10.76 -9.32
CA ALA A 28 2.38 -9.36 -9.72
C ALA A 28 3.82 -8.85 -9.67
N ASN A 29 4.07 -7.73 -10.36
CA ASN A 29 5.22 -6.88 -10.07
C ASN A 29 4.93 -6.07 -8.80
N TYR A 30 5.99 -5.67 -8.10
CA TYR A 30 5.92 -4.82 -6.92
C TYR A 30 6.78 -3.57 -7.12
N TRP A 31 6.25 -2.43 -6.69
CA TRP A 31 7.00 -1.19 -6.66
C TRP A 31 6.61 -0.31 -5.48
N LYS A 32 7.61 0.20 -4.77
CA LYS A 32 7.45 1.25 -3.78
C LYS A 32 8.10 2.54 -4.31
N PRO A 33 7.33 3.50 -4.86
CA PRO A 33 7.89 4.68 -5.50
C PRO A 33 8.75 5.54 -4.57
N ILE A 34 8.36 5.64 -3.30
CA ILE A 34 9.02 6.47 -2.29
C ILE A 34 9.35 5.61 -1.08
N GLN A 35 10.65 5.50 -0.76
CA GLN A 35 11.17 4.87 0.44
C GLN A 35 11.82 5.93 1.33
N THR A 36 11.50 5.91 2.62
CA THR A 36 12.21 6.69 3.64
C THR A 36 12.80 5.73 4.69
N GLY A 37 13.80 6.18 5.44
CA GLY A 37 14.43 5.38 6.50
C GLY A 37 15.41 4.31 6.01
N THR A 38 16.07 4.50 4.86
CA THR A 38 16.99 3.50 4.28
C THR A 38 18.22 3.20 5.12
N THR A 39 18.56 4.05 6.09
CA THR A 39 19.66 3.81 7.03
C THR A 39 19.28 2.91 8.19
N SER A 40 17.98 2.80 8.48
CA SER A 40 17.44 2.00 9.60
C SER A 40 16.94 0.62 9.18
N ASP A 41 16.63 0.42 7.90
CA ASP A 41 15.99 -0.79 7.37
C ASP A 41 16.48 -1.08 5.94
N PRO A 42 16.64 -2.36 5.53
CA PRO A 42 16.96 -2.74 4.14
C PRO A 42 15.96 -2.26 3.06
N GLY A 43 14.81 -1.74 3.48
CA GLY A 43 13.76 -1.21 2.62
C GLY A 43 12.68 -2.25 2.31
N ASP A 44 11.49 -1.75 2.02
CA ASP A 44 10.32 -2.59 1.79
C ASP A 44 10.46 -3.43 0.51
N THR A 45 11.11 -2.91 -0.54
CA THR A 45 11.38 -3.69 -1.76
C THR A 45 12.19 -4.95 -1.46
N THR A 46 13.26 -4.81 -0.67
CA THR A 46 14.09 -5.95 -0.22
C THR A 46 13.29 -6.92 0.65
N THR A 47 12.45 -6.38 1.54
CA THR A 47 11.57 -7.17 2.40
C THR A 47 10.58 -7.99 1.58
N VAL A 48 9.87 -7.38 0.64
CA VAL A 48 8.90 -8.05 -0.23
C VAL A 48 9.59 -9.09 -1.11
N GLN A 49 10.74 -8.77 -1.70
CA GLN A 49 11.53 -9.73 -2.47
C GLN A 49 11.92 -10.96 -1.65
N THR A 50 12.37 -10.76 -0.41
CA THR A 50 12.76 -11.84 0.51
C THR A 50 11.56 -12.70 0.89
N LEU A 51 10.43 -12.08 1.25
CA LEU A 51 9.22 -12.78 1.67
C LEU A 51 8.63 -13.61 0.53
N THR A 52 8.56 -13.04 -0.67
CA THR A 52 7.90 -13.66 -1.82
C THR A 52 8.78 -14.67 -2.57
N ARG A 53 10.11 -14.54 -2.47
CA ARG A 53 11.11 -15.34 -3.21
C ARG A 53 10.90 -15.33 -4.73
N LEU A 54 10.29 -14.26 -5.25
CA LEU A 54 10.07 -14.10 -6.68
C LEU A 54 11.34 -13.62 -7.39
N PRO A 55 11.46 -13.81 -8.72
CA PRO A 55 12.61 -13.34 -9.48
C PRO A 55 12.80 -11.82 -9.40
N ASN A 56 14.05 -11.35 -9.43
CA ASN A 56 14.40 -9.91 -9.34
C ASN A 56 13.65 -9.03 -10.36
N ALA A 57 13.32 -9.57 -11.53
CA ALA A 57 12.55 -8.87 -12.56
C ALA A 57 11.10 -8.49 -12.14
N ARG A 58 10.62 -8.95 -10.98
CA ARG A 58 9.33 -8.53 -10.38
C ARG A 58 9.44 -7.24 -9.58
N PHE A 59 10.64 -6.72 -9.36
CA PHE A 59 10.91 -5.62 -8.46
C PHE A 59 11.68 -4.52 -9.19
N CYS A 60 11.39 -3.27 -8.85
CA CYS A 60 12.16 -2.11 -9.29
C CYS A 60 12.53 -1.28 -8.06
N ARG A 61 13.68 -0.61 -8.14
CA ARG A 61 14.15 0.29 -7.09
C ARG A 61 13.13 1.43 -6.88
N PRO A 62 12.96 1.95 -5.65
CA PRO A 62 12.22 3.18 -5.45
C PRO A 62 12.78 4.31 -6.32
N GLN A 63 11.91 5.17 -6.83
CA GLN A 63 12.35 6.35 -7.57
C GLN A 63 12.94 7.40 -6.60
N VAL A 64 12.43 7.44 -5.38
CA VAL A 64 12.90 8.33 -4.31
C VAL A 64 13.27 7.48 -3.11
N GLU A 65 14.52 7.59 -2.68
CA GLU A 65 15.05 6.96 -1.47
C GLU A 65 15.65 8.02 -0.57
N LEU A 66 15.20 8.05 0.69
CA LEU A 66 15.59 9.03 1.69
C LEU A 66 16.08 8.30 2.96
N GLU A 67 17.14 8.82 3.56
CA GLU A 67 17.84 8.21 4.68
C GLU A 67 17.03 8.23 5.97
N TYR A 68 16.29 9.32 6.23
CA TYR A 68 15.64 9.53 7.52
C TYR A 68 14.23 8.92 7.57
N PRO A 69 13.83 8.27 8.68
CA PRO A 69 12.49 7.69 8.87
C PRO A 69 11.47 8.79 9.22
N LEU A 70 11.25 9.71 8.29
CA LEU A 70 10.30 10.81 8.37
C LEU A 70 9.32 10.73 7.20
N SER A 71 8.32 11.63 7.15
CA SER A 71 7.56 11.83 5.92
C SER A 71 8.51 12.19 4.77
N PRO A 72 8.20 11.85 3.51
CA PRO A 72 9.07 12.17 2.38
C PRO A 72 9.44 13.66 2.35
N TRP A 73 8.47 14.54 2.59
CA TRP A 73 8.73 15.98 2.65
C TRP A 73 9.81 16.35 3.69
N ARG A 74 9.67 15.85 4.92
CA ARG A 74 10.59 16.19 6.01
C ARG A 74 11.95 15.52 5.85
N ALA A 75 11.99 14.31 5.31
CA ALA A 75 13.24 13.61 5.02
C ALA A 75 14.03 14.34 3.93
N SER A 76 13.39 14.72 2.81
CA SER A 76 14.05 15.49 1.75
C SER A 76 14.65 16.80 2.26
N LEU A 77 13.89 17.59 3.03
CA LEU A 77 14.40 18.84 3.61
C LEU A 77 15.57 18.62 4.56
N LYS A 78 15.54 17.53 5.35
CA LYS A 78 16.62 17.21 6.29
C LYS A 78 17.90 16.79 5.58
N GLU A 79 17.79 16.17 4.41
CA GLU A 79 18.91 15.78 3.54
C GLU A 79 19.39 16.92 2.63
N GLY A 80 18.76 18.09 2.69
CA GLY A 80 19.07 19.22 1.79
C GLY A 80 18.63 19.00 0.35
N LEU A 81 17.68 18.08 0.12
CA LEU A 81 17.13 17.74 -1.18
C LEU A 81 15.83 18.52 -1.44
N VAL A 82 15.53 18.74 -2.72
CA VAL A 82 14.24 19.29 -3.15
C VAL A 82 13.19 18.17 -3.06
N PRO A 83 12.07 18.38 -2.34
CA PRO A 83 10.98 17.40 -2.30
C PRO A 83 10.43 17.07 -3.69
N VAL A 84 10.19 15.79 -3.96
CA VAL A 84 9.66 15.31 -5.24
C VAL A 84 8.23 15.83 -5.46
N LYS A 85 7.89 16.15 -6.71
CA LYS A 85 6.49 16.41 -7.11
C LYS A 85 5.83 15.12 -7.54
N VAL A 86 4.55 14.95 -7.23
CA VAL A 86 3.78 13.78 -7.67
C VAL A 86 3.79 13.65 -9.19
N SER A 87 3.77 14.78 -9.92
CA SER A 87 3.90 14.80 -11.39
C SER A 87 5.15 14.11 -11.92
N ASP A 88 6.21 14.03 -11.13
CA ASP A 88 7.51 13.55 -11.58
C ASP A 88 7.71 12.05 -11.27
N ILE A 89 6.80 11.43 -10.50
CA ILE A 89 6.85 10.01 -10.14
C ILE A 89 6.17 9.18 -11.24
N GLU A 90 6.93 8.38 -11.97
CA GLU A 90 6.46 7.60 -13.10
C GLU A 90 6.66 6.10 -12.89
N ILE A 91 5.73 5.30 -13.39
CA ILE A 91 5.84 3.84 -13.32
C ILE A 91 7.05 3.40 -14.16
N PRO A 92 7.93 2.53 -13.63
CA PRO A 92 9.08 2.02 -14.37
C PRO A 92 8.69 1.40 -15.72
N ASP A 93 9.47 1.70 -16.77
CA ASP A 93 9.17 1.29 -18.14
C ASP A 93 9.05 -0.24 -18.27
N GLU A 94 9.85 -1.00 -17.53
CA GLU A 94 9.81 -2.46 -17.48
C GLU A 94 8.46 -3.01 -16.99
N PHE A 95 7.75 -2.25 -16.15
CA PHE A 95 6.41 -2.62 -15.68
C PHE A 95 5.32 -2.19 -16.65
N ASN A 96 5.49 -1.07 -17.36
CA ASN A 96 4.55 -0.63 -18.39
C ASN A 96 4.39 -1.65 -19.54
N ILE A 97 5.46 -2.37 -19.88
CA ILE A 97 5.45 -3.43 -20.91
C ILE A 97 5.13 -4.83 -20.36
N SER A 98 5.00 -4.97 -19.04
CA SER A 98 4.73 -6.25 -18.40
C SER A 98 3.26 -6.65 -18.53
N PRO A 99 2.94 -7.93 -18.83
CA PRO A 99 1.54 -8.40 -18.82
C PRO A 99 0.99 -8.59 -17.40
N ARG A 100 1.82 -8.45 -16.37
CA ARG A 100 1.46 -8.73 -14.98
C ARG A 100 0.76 -7.56 -14.33
N PRO A 101 -0.04 -7.78 -13.28
CA PRO A 101 -0.47 -6.70 -12.42
C PRO A 101 0.71 -6.00 -11.74
N LEU A 102 0.50 -4.77 -11.29
CA LEU A 102 1.46 -4.01 -10.48
C LEU A 102 0.83 -3.64 -9.14
N VAL A 103 1.51 -4.07 -8.07
CA VAL A 103 1.24 -3.64 -6.69
C VAL A 103 2.14 -2.45 -6.38
N ILE A 104 1.54 -1.27 -6.24
CA ILE A 104 2.22 -0.04 -5.83
C ILE A 104 2.04 0.15 -4.33
N GLU A 105 3.12 0.24 -3.56
CA GLU A 105 3.03 0.49 -2.11
C GLU A 105 3.31 1.97 -1.77
N GLY A 106 2.39 2.61 -1.05
CA GLY A 106 2.58 3.96 -0.54
C GLY A 106 3.41 4.03 0.74
N ALA A 107 4.06 5.18 0.97
CA ALA A 107 4.79 5.47 2.20
C ALA A 107 3.86 6.06 3.28
N GLY A 108 3.82 5.43 4.46
CA GLY A 108 2.99 5.90 5.59
C GLY A 108 1.48 5.78 5.34
N GLY A 109 0.71 6.80 5.72
CA GLY A 109 -0.75 6.87 5.54
C GLY A 109 -1.19 7.88 4.48
N LEU A 110 -2.50 7.96 4.22
CA LEU A 110 -3.11 8.74 3.13
C LEU A 110 -2.74 10.23 3.10
N MET A 111 -2.61 10.85 4.27
CA MET A 111 -2.34 12.28 4.42
C MET A 111 -0.86 12.58 4.67
N VAL A 112 0.04 11.59 4.53
CA VAL A 112 1.48 11.82 4.69
C VAL A 112 1.96 12.77 3.58
N PRO A 113 2.60 13.91 3.93
CA PRO A 113 3.09 14.87 2.94
C PRO A 113 4.26 14.32 2.13
N ILE A 114 4.13 14.39 0.81
CA ILE A 114 5.21 14.12 -0.14
C ILE A 114 6.06 15.40 -0.31
N ASN A 115 5.40 16.55 -0.38
CA ASN A 115 6.01 17.88 -0.42
C ASN A 115 5.12 18.91 0.28
N GLU A 116 5.35 20.21 0.06
CA GLU A 116 4.63 21.32 0.67
C GLU A 116 3.14 21.38 0.33
N LYS A 117 2.71 20.72 -0.76
CA LYS A 117 1.36 20.85 -1.34
C LYS A 117 0.67 19.52 -1.58
N GLU A 118 1.43 18.45 -1.76
CA GLU A 118 0.93 17.14 -2.17
C GLU A 118 1.13 16.11 -1.07
N ILE A 119 0.14 15.23 -0.92
CA ILE A 119 0.09 14.12 0.03
C ILE A 119 0.05 12.78 -0.70
N MET A 120 0.22 11.68 0.03
CA MET A 120 0.17 10.31 -0.54
C MET A 120 -1.10 10.04 -1.36
N THR A 121 -2.23 10.63 -0.99
CA THR A 121 -3.48 10.51 -1.77
C THR A 121 -3.40 11.13 -3.17
N ASP A 122 -2.59 12.17 -3.37
CA ASP A 122 -2.43 12.76 -4.70
C ASP A 122 -1.67 11.81 -5.64
N LEU A 123 -0.76 10.98 -5.09
CA LEU A 123 -0.10 9.91 -5.85
C LEU A 123 -1.09 8.79 -6.26
N ILE A 124 -2.02 8.44 -5.37
CA ILE A 124 -3.13 7.52 -5.70
C ILE A 124 -3.96 8.08 -6.87
N ILE A 125 -4.35 9.36 -6.79
CA ILE A 125 -5.13 10.02 -7.83
C ILE A 125 -4.38 10.05 -9.17
N LYS A 126 -3.07 10.35 -9.14
CA LYS A 126 -2.22 10.37 -10.34
C LYS A 126 -2.31 9.03 -11.08
N PHE A 127 -2.16 7.91 -10.38
CA PHE A 127 -2.16 6.59 -10.99
C PHE A 127 -3.55 6.05 -11.33
N LYS A 128 -4.63 6.70 -10.86
CA LYS A 128 -6.03 6.31 -11.11
C LYS A 128 -6.28 4.83 -10.79
N SER A 129 -5.63 4.31 -9.76
CA SER A 129 -5.70 2.90 -9.40
C SER A 129 -6.69 2.66 -8.26
N PRO A 130 -7.32 1.48 -8.22
CA PRO A 130 -8.01 1.02 -7.02
C PRO A 130 -7.09 0.98 -5.81
N VAL A 131 -7.67 1.27 -4.64
CA VAL A 131 -6.95 1.38 -3.38
C VAL A 131 -7.23 0.17 -2.51
N ILE A 132 -6.17 -0.47 -2.04
CA ILE A 132 -6.20 -1.43 -0.95
C ILE A 132 -5.74 -0.70 0.31
N LEU A 133 -6.68 -0.39 1.18
CA LEU A 133 -6.47 0.27 2.47
C LEU A 133 -6.21 -0.80 3.54
N VAL A 134 -4.97 -0.87 4.01
CA VAL A 134 -4.55 -1.78 5.08
C VAL A 134 -4.84 -1.13 6.44
N ALA A 135 -5.62 -1.84 7.26
CA ALA A 135 -5.96 -1.44 8.62
C ALA A 135 -5.52 -2.53 9.60
N ARG A 136 -5.03 -2.16 10.78
CA ARG A 136 -4.76 -3.12 11.87
C ARG A 136 -6.08 -3.67 12.45
N SER A 137 -6.09 -4.83 13.08
CA SER A 137 -7.31 -5.39 13.69
C SER A 137 -7.59 -4.93 15.15
N GLY A 138 -6.72 -4.11 15.74
CA GLY A 138 -6.79 -3.70 17.16
C GLY A 138 -7.72 -2.53 17.48
N LEU A 139 -7.79 -2.16 18.77
CA LEU A 139 -8.60 -1.05 19.27
C LEU A 139 -8.30 0.26 18.53
N GLY A 140 -9.36 1.00 18.19
CA GLY A 140 -9.29 2.26 17.45
C GLY A 140 -9.26 2.11 15.92
N THR A 141 -9.19 0.89 15.39
CA THR A 141 -9.12 0.65 13.94
C THR A 141 -10.33 1.17 13.18
N LEU A 142 -11.54 1.05 13.73
CA LEU A 142 -12.76 1.52 13.08
C LEU A 142 -12.73 3.02 12.79
N ASN A 143 -12.27 3.82 13.76
CA ASN A 143 -12.11 5.26 13.58
C ASN A 143 -11.13 5.56 12.44
N HIS A 144 -9.93 4.96 12.48
CA HIS A 144 -8.92 5.23 11.46
C HIS A 144 -9.35 4.74 10.07
N THR A 145 -10.01 3.58 10.00
CA THR A 145 -10.49 2.98 8.75
C THR A 145 -11.59 3.83 8.12
N LEU A 146 -12.62 4.20 8.89
CA LEU A 146 -13.74 4.99 8.38
C LEU A 146 -13.30 6.42 8.00
N LEU A 147 -12.43 7.07 8.80
CA LEU A 147 -11.86 8.37 8.42
C LEU A 147 -11.03 8.30 7.14
N SER A 148 -10.26 7.22 6.96
CA SER A 148 -9.46 6.99 5.75
C SER A 148 -10.34 6.77 4.52
N ILE A 149 -11.42 6.00 4.65
CA ILE A 149 -12.42 5.78 3.60
C ILE A 149 -13.09 7.11 3.21
N GLU A 150 -13.55 7.89 4.19
CA GLU A 150 -14.18 9.20 3.94
C GLU A 150 -13.23 10.17 3.22
N HIS A 151 -11.95 10.21 3.63
CA HIS A 151 -10.95 11.02 2.94
C HIS A 151 -10.74 10.59 1.48
N LEU A 152 -10.62 9.29 1.22
CA LEU A 152 -10.51 8.75 -0.15
C LEU A 152 -11.73 9.13 -1.00
N ARG A 153 -12.94 8.97 -0.46
CA ARG A 153 -14.19 9.37 -1.12
C ARG A 153 -14.23 10.86 -1.43
N TYR A 154 -13.87 11.69 -0.45
CA TYR A 154 -13.80 13.15 -0.60
C TYR A 154 -12.83 13.56 -1.72
N LYS A 155 -11.71 12.83 -1.84
CA LYS A 155 -10.72 13.01 -2.90
C LYS A 155 -11.11 12.37 -4.24
N GLY A 156 -12.31 11.76 -4.34
CA GLY A 156 -12.87 11.20 -5.56
C GLY A 156 -12.48 9.75 -5.86
N VAL A 157 -11.76 9.09 -4.94
CA VAL A 157 -11.40 7.67 -5.08
C VAL A 157 -12.59 6.81 -4.62
N ARG A 158 -13.10 5.94 -5.50
CA ARG A 158 -14.30 5.13 -5.25
C ARG A 158 -14.00 3.64 -5.13
N ASP A 159 -13.04 3.12 -5.88
CA ASP A 159 -12.65 1.72 -5.84
C ASP A 159 -11.74 1.45 -4.63
N ILE A 160 -12.36 1.38 -3.46
CA ILE A 160 -11.70 1.18 -2.17
C ILE A 160 -11.98 -0.24 -1.69
N TYR A 161 -10.92 -0.91 -1.26
CA TYR A 161 -10.93 -2.25 -0.69
C TYR A 161 -10.19 -2.22 0.64
N VAL A 162 -10.72 -2.87 1.67
CA VAL A 162 -10.09 -2.90 3.00
C VAL A 162 -9.45 -4.26 3.24
N VAL A 163 -8.23 -4.25 3.76
CA VAL A 163 -7.59 -5.44 4.33
C VAL A 163 -7.38 -5.21 5.81
N PHE A 164 -8.00 -6.05 6.65
CA PHE A 164 -7.67 -6.09 8.08
C PHE A 164 -6.48 -7.00 8.30
N ASN A 165 -5.42 -6.48 8.90
CA ASN A 165 -4.20 -7.19 9.21
C ASN A 165 -4.01 -7.32 10.73
N GLY A 166 -4.02 -8.55 11.22
CA GLY A 166 -3.98 -8.87 12.65
C GLY A 166 -5.09 -9.85 13.06
N PRO A 167 -5.28 -10.09 14.37
CA PRO A 167 -6.26 -11.08 14.86
C PRO A 167 -7.63 -10.92 14.23
N LEU A 168 -8.27 -12.04 13.87
CA LEU A 168 -9.59 -12.01 13.26
C LEU A 168 -10.59 -11.35 14.21
N ASN A 169 -11.30 -10.37 13.69
CA ASN A 169 -12.34 -9.65 14.41
C ASN A 169 -13.50 -9.43 13.45
N LYS A 170 -14.63 -10.11 13.73
CA LYS A 170 -15.82 -10.06 12.89
C LYS A 170 -16.52 -8.71 13.01
N ASP A 171 -16.56 -8.13 14.21
CA ASP A 171 -17.17 -6.84 14.50
C ASP A 171 -16.51 -5.72 13.68
N ASN A 172 -15.20 -5.79 13.46
CA ASN A 172 -14.51 -4.82 12.60
C ASN A 172 -15.03 -4.84 11.16
N GLN A 173 -15.27 -6.04 10.61
CA GLN A 173 -15.79 -6.22 9.26
C GLN A 173 -17.23 -5.75 9.17
N GLU A 174 -18.09 -6.24 10.08
CA GLU A 174 -19.52 -5.90 10.11
C GLU A 174 -19.73 -4.39 10.28
N ALA A 175 -18.92 -3.72 11.10
CA ALA A 175 -18.98 -2.27 11.25
C ALA A 175 -18.58 -1.54 9.97
N VAL A 176 -17.48 -1.91 9.30
CA VAL A 176 -17.11 -1.27 8.03
C VAL A 176 -18.17 -1.52 6.96
N GLU A 177 -18.71 -2.72 6.85
CA GLU A 177 -19.80 -3.05 5.92
C GLU A 177 -21.07 -2.23 6.20
N ALA A 178 -21.42 -2.01 7.48
CA ALA A 178 -22.57 -1.22 7.86
C ALA A 178 -22.40 0.29 7.60
N PHE A 179 -21.23 0.85 7.89
CA PHE A 179 -20.97 2.29 7.77
C PHE A 179 -20.40 2.71 6.40
N ALA A 180 -19.91 1.76 5.61
CA ALA A 180 -19.34 1.97 4.28
C ALA A 180 -19.76 0.85 3.31
N PRO A 181 -21.06 0.68 3.00
CA PRO A 181 -21.59 -0.48 2.26
C PRO A 181 -21.12 -0.61 0.80
N ASP A 182 -20.59 0.47 0.23
CA ASP A 182 -19.96 0.50 -1.10
C ASP A 182 -18.49 0.03 -1.08
N VAL A 183 -17.86 -0.07 0.09
CA VAL A 183 -16.49 -0.54 0.27
C VAL A 183 -16.50 -2.05 0.55
N LYS A 184 -15.61 -2.78 -0.11
CA LYS A 184 -15.49 -4.23 0.07
C LYS A 184 -14.33 -4.57 1.01
N ILE A 185 -14.57 -5.50 1.94
CA ILE A 185 -13.48 -6.16 2.65
C ILE A 185 -12.85 -7.18 1.68
N LEU A 186 -11.59 -6.95 1.32
CA LEU A 186 -10.84 -7.83 0.41
C LEU A 186 -10.37 -9.09 1.14
N ALA A 187 -9.81 -8.90 2.34
CA ALA A 187 -9.26 -9.98 3.14
C ALA A 187 -9.18 -9.59 4.62
N CYS A 188 -9.22 -10.60 5.49
CA CYS A 188 -8.84 -10.49 6.90
C CYS A 188 -7.68 -11.45 7.13
N ILE A 189 -6.49 -10.89 7.32
CA ILE A 189 -5.23 -11.63 7.36
C ILE A 189 -4.81 -11.78 8.82
N PRO A 190 -4.92 -12.98 9.41
CA PRO A 190 -4.48 -13.23 10.78
C PRO A 190 -2.94 -13.25 10.87
N PRO A 191 -2.38 -13.13 12.09
CA PRO A 191 -0.98 -13.46 12.32
C PRO A 191 -0.71 -14.88 11.83
N CYS A 192 0.32 -15.06 11.01
CA CYS A 192 0.65 -16.34 10.40
C CYS A 192 2.08 -16.74 10.70
N GLU A 193 2.27 -17.96 11.20
CA GLU A 193 3.58 -18.54 11.48
C GLU A 193 4.25 -19.13 10.22
N ASN A 194 3.46 -19.45 9.18
CA ASN A 194 3.93 -20.08 7.94
C ASN A 194 4.48 -19.08 6.91
N GLY A 195 4.73 -17.83 7.31
CA GLY A 195 5.21 -16.77 6.42
C GLY A 195 4.22 -16.43 5.31
N ILE A 196 4.73 -15.97 4.16
CA ILE A 196 3.89 -15.42 3.09
C ILE A 196 2.96 -16.44 2.44
N GLU A 197 3.35 -17.72 2.39
CA GLU A 197 2.57 -18.75 1.69
C GLU A 197 1.24 -19.01 2.41
N GLY A 198 1.24 -18.98 3.75
CA GLY A 198 0.01 -19.07 4.52
C GLY A 198 -0.90 -17.83 4.39
N LEU A 199 -0.35 -16.67 3.97
CA LEU A 199 -1.16 -15.47 3.74
C LEU A 199 -1.87 -15.48 2.39
N VAL A 200 -1.30 -16.16 1.38
CA VAL A 200 -1.86 -16.22 0.02
C VAL A 200 -3.28 -16.81 0.02
N GLU A 201 -3.58 -17.73 0.92
CA GLU A 201 -4.90 -18.36 1.05
C GLU A 201 -6.02 -17.37 1.40
N TYR A 202 -5.68 -16.25 2.04
CA TYR A 202 -6.62 -15.19 2.40
C TYR A 202 -6.83 -14.17 1.28
N ILE A 203 -5.99 -14.18 0.25
CA ILE A 203 -6.03 -13.22 -0.84
C ILE A 203 -6.94 -13.76 -1.95
N PRO A 204 -8.07 -13.10 -2.26
CA PRO A 204 -8.90 -13.51 -3.38
C PRO A 204 -8.20 -13.25 -4.72
N SER A 205 -8.73 -13.84 -5.80
CA SER A 205 -8.28 -13.52 -7.16
C SER A 205 -8.36 -12.01 -7.43
N ILE A 206 -7.41 -11.48 -8.19
CA ILE A 206 -7.38 -10.07 -8.59
C ILE A 206 -8.63 -9.66 -9.38
N GLU A 207 -9.35 -10.62 -9.97
CA GLU A 207 -10.65 -10.39 -10.64
C GLU A 207 -11.75 -9.91 -9.68
N PHE A 208 -11.55 -10.01 -8.37
CA PHE A 208 -12.44 -9.41 -7.38
C PHE A 208 -12.43 -7.88 -7.43
N LEU A 209 -11.31 -7.30 -7.85
CA LEU A 209 -11.13 -5.87 -7.99
C LEU A 209 -11.80 -5.39 -9.29
N ARG A 210 -12.48 -4.26 -9.21
CA ARG A 210 -12.88 -3.45 -10.37
C ARG A 210 -11.65 -2.70 -10.88
N VAL A 211 -10.81 -3.38 -11.65
CA VAL A 211 -9.57 -2.88 -12.30
C VAL A 211 -9.71 -2.95 -13.81
#